data_AF-A0A847YFU6-F1
#
_entry.id   AF-A0A847YFU6-F1
#
_cell.length_a   1.000
_cell.length_b   1.000
_cell.length_c   1.000
_cell.angle_alpha   90.00
_cell.angle_beta   90.00
_cell.angle_gamma   90.00
#
_symmetry.space_group_name_H-M   'P 1'
#
loop_
_entity.id
_entity.type
_entity.pdbx_description
1 polymer ?
#
loop_
_entity_poly.entity_id
_entity_poly.type
_entity_poly.pdbx_seq_one_letter_code
_entity_poly.pdbx_strand_id
1 'polypeptide(L)'
;MSRNRASEEPWTRLVSRPPEELSPADAFTLAVRLGPSAPWLLRPEVLQKALEEGTSYGLEGDQLRVWQRPVLPSGLGACWVVAVRKTDRYAALRPALVLPLRWKKGGPPGDTGLPTELQNVANNVVEVLLVSGDISPEDRWRLYPAEDGLFDNPAAQFLEGDYSSAWVPLAAGLLLAAGEGEPRHEIWATGAWASHAGIGPVEGIEAKLEPAAQFQASHFFVPKRQTAEAEHAVQSSAIKLQIESLEEAKPKPRQAMRKYLSLLEVRAGRDDPPEKRSASYLRIHDREEGRRYYLDCLVDDIADNLRKQTQPELLTCRRLVTIASDSPETAYLTHLIFRPGSSVILYTSGNDRKYESLAREAQGLVREKGFDAALEEIRVDDLLGLIRQFRDLLRKIAPQPEDGDGLVIDVTPGTKPMSLAWAYVAPEDARIVYLQHDLDPKLRKPIPFTEKLSIHSVKELRRAGN
;
A
#
# COMPACT_ATOMS: atom_id res chain seq x y z
N MET A 1 18.70 15.74 54.34
CA MET A 1 18.17 14.50 53.72
C MET A 1 19.31 13.50 53.58
N SER A 2 19.46 12.64 54.59
CA SER A 2 20.47 11.57 54.59
C SER A 2 20.14 10.56 53.50
N ARG A 3 21.02 10.40 52.51
CA ARG A 3 20.93 9.32 51.52
C ARG A 3 21.13 8.00 52.27
N ASN A 4 20.02 7.36 52.59
CA ASN A 4 19.98 6.05 53.20
C ASN A 4 20.63 5.08 52.18
N ARG A 5 21.83 4.58 52.49
CA ARG A 5 22.46 3.45 51.77
C ARG A 5 21.74 2.15 52.15
N ALA A 6 20.42 2.11 51.96
CA ALA A 6 19.71 0.85 51.91
C ALA A 6 20.32 0.11 50.71
N SER A 7 20.76 -1.13 50.95
CA SER A 7 21.36 -1.99 49.94
C SER A 7 20.59 -1.88 48.63
N GLU A 8 21.19 -1.29 47.60
CA GLU A 8 20.64 -1.35 46.25
C GLU A 8 20.58 -2.84 45.91
N GLU A 9 19.39 -3.44 46.06
CA GLU A 9 19.16 -4.75 45.53
C GLU A 9 19.52 -4.67 44.03
N PRO A 10 20.39 -5.56 43.53
CA PRO A 10 20.74 -5.54 42.12
C PRO A 10 19.43 -5.57 41.35
N TRP A 11 19.15 -4.50 40.61
CA TRP A 11 17.87 -4.29 39.92
C TRP A 11 17.51 -5.43 38.95
N THR A 12 18.49 -6.25 38.56
CA THR A 12 18.32 -7.53 37.87
C THR A 12 17.54 -8.58 38.68
N ARG A 13 17.54 -8.50 40.01
CA ARG A 13 16.65 -9.27 40.89
C ARG A 13 15.22 -8.75 40.84
N LEU A 14 15.04 -7.43 40.87
CA LEU A 14 13.71 -6.82 40.77
C LEU A 14 13.01 -7.22 39.47
N VAL A 15 13.69 -7.12 38.33
CA VAL A 15 13.10 -7.49 37.04
C VAL A 15 12.83 -9.00 36.91
N SER A 16 13.44 -9.83 37.77
CA SER A 16 13.21 -11.28 37.81
C SER A 16 11.96 -11.67 38.61
N ARG A 17 11.41 -10.76 39.42
CA ARG A 17 10.20 -11.03 40.20
C ARG A 17 8.96 -10.91 39.30
N PRO A 18 7.95 -11.79 39.46
CA PRO A 18 6.71 -11.67 38.73
C PRO A 18 5.93 -10.42 39.20
N PRO A 19 5.00 -9.88 38.40
CA PRO A 19 4.32 -8.63 38.71
C PRO A 19 3.62 -8.64 40.06
N GLU A 20 3.09 -9.78 40.50
CA GLU A 20 2.34 -9.94 41.75
C GLU A 20 3.23 -9.72 42.97
N GLU A 21 4.51 -10.10 42.89
CA GLU A 21 5.48 -9.95 43.97
C GLU A 21 6.07 -8.55 44.05
N LEU A 22 6.04 -7.76 42.97
CA LEU A 22 6.61 -6.41 42.96
C LEU A 22 5.76 -5.43 43.76
N SER A 23 6.40 -4.68 44.67
CA SER A 23 5.76 -3.53 45.31
C SER A 23 5.62 -2.35 44.33
N PRO A 24 4.71 -1.40 44.56
CA PRO A 24 4.62 -0.17 43.75
C PRO A 24 5.95 0.59 43.67
N ALA A 25 6.69 0.69 44.78
CA ALA A 25 8.02 1.30 44.83
C ALA A 25 9.08 0.55 43.98
N ASP A 26 9.06 -0.79 43.99
CA ASP A 26 9.94 -1.60 43.15
C ASP A 26 9.62 -1.41 41.66
N ALA A 27 8.33 -1.41 41.31
CA ALA A 27 7.86 -1.19 39.95
C ALA A 27 8.22 0.21 39.44
N PHE A 28 8.05 1.24 40.26
CA PHE A 28 8.47 2.61 39.97
C PHE A 28 9.99 2.70 39.76
N THR A 29 10.77 2.05 40.62
CA THR A 29 12.23 1.99 40.48
C THR A 29 12.65 1.37 39.14
N LEU A 30 11.97 0.27 38.73
CA LEU A 30 12.20 -0.34 37.42
C LEU A 30 11.83 0.60 36.27
N ALA A 31 10.67 1.25 36.32
CA ALA A 31 10.21 2.16 35.27
C ALA A 31 11.12 3.38 35.12
N VAL A 32 11.54 4.00 36.22
CA VAL A 32 12.51 5.12 36.22
C VAL A 32 13.84 4.69 35.61
N ARG A 33 14.34 3.50 35.98
CA ARG A 33 15.64 3.01 35.51
C ARG A 33 15.63 2.60 34.04
N LEU A 34 14.51 2.09 33.54
CA LEU A 34 14.32 1.77 32.12
C LEU A 34 13.95 3.01 31.29
N GLY A 35 13.54 4.10 31.91
CA GLY A 35 13.24 5.36 31.24
C GLY A 35 12.21 5.18 30.11
N PRO A 36 12.47 5.74 28.91
CA PRO A 36 11.59 5.60 27.75
C PRO A 36 11.37 4.17 27.26
N SER A 37 12.25 3.21 27.61
CA SER A 37 12.10 1.80 27.23
C SER A 37 11.07 1.06 28.07
N ALA A 38 10.77 1.57 29.28
CA ALA A 38 9.86 0.95 30.24
C ALA A 38 8.53 0.48 29.61
N PRO A 39 7.77 1.34 28.88
CA PRO A 39 6.48 0.94 28.31
C PRO A 39 6.57 -0.20 27.27
N TRP A 40 7.72 -0.34 26.61
CA TRP A 40 7.98 -1.36 25.59
C TRP A 40 8.42 -2.70 26.17
N LEU A 41 9.03 -2.68 27.36
CA LEU A 41 9.65 -3.85 27.98
C LEU A 41 8.82 -4.42 29.14
N LEU A 42 8.31 -3.57 30.04
CA LEU A 42 7.61 -3.99 31.24
C LEU A 42 6.20 -4.47 30.94
N ARG A 43 5.73 -5.45 31.71
CA ARG A 43 4.34 -5.89 31.66
C ARG A 43 3.38 -4.76 32.08
N PRO A 44 2.15 -4.71 31.52
CA PRO A 44 1.16 -3.68 31.85
C PRO A 44 0.90 -3.54 33.36
N GLU A 45 0.88 -4.64 34.10
CA GLU A 45 0.64 -4.68 35.54
C GLU A 45 1.76 -4.02 36.33
N VAL A 46 3.01 -4.15 35.88
CA VAL A 46 4.18 -3.48 36.48
C VAL A 46 4.13 -1.98 36.18
N LEU A 47 3.79 -1.59 34.95
CA LEU A 47 3.63 -0.18 34.58
C LEU A 47 2.51 0.49 35.37
N GLN A 48 1.38 -0.19 35.58
CA GLN A 48 0.28 0.33 36.39
C GLN A 48 0.73 0.62 37.82
N LYS A 49 1.42 -0.33 38.47
CA LYS A 49 2.00 -0.13 39.81
C LYS A 49 2.98 1.04 39.85
N ALA A 50 3.81 1.20 38.82
CA ALA A 50 4.73 2.32 38.71
C ALA A 50 4.01 3.67 38.57
N LEU A 51 2.93 3.73 37.80
CA LEU A 51 2.12 4.94 37.63
C LEU A 51 1.41 5.34 38.95
N GLU A 52 0.86 4.37 39.68
CA GLU A 52 0.23 4.58 40.98
C GLU A 52 1.24 5.16 42.00
N GLU A 53 2.43 4.56 42.09
CA GLU A 53 3.50 5.04 42.97
C GLU A 53 4.00 6.43 42.55
N GLY A 54 4.21 6.66 41.25
CA GLY A 54 4.63 7.96 40.73
C GLY A 54 3.63 9.08 41.06
N THR A 55 2.33 8.77 40.98
CA THR A 55 1.26 9.68 41.41
C THR A 55 1.34 9.97 42.91
N SER A 56 1.66 8.96 43.74
CA SER A 56 1.85 9.14 45.19
C SER A 56 3.03 10.05 45.55
N TYR A 57 4.06 10.10 44.69
CA TYR A 57 5.19 11.03 44.79
C TYR A 57 4.89 12.44 44.25
N GLY A 58 3.68 12.68 43.75
CA GLY A 58 3.26 13.98 43.20
C GLY A 58 3.77 14.23 41.78
N LEU A 59 4.13 13.19 41.03
CA LEU A 59 4.40 13.34 39.60
C LEU A 59 3.11 13.61 38.84
N GLU A 60 3.14 14.57 37.92
CA GLU A 60 1.97 15.00 37.15
C GLU A 60 1.98 14.42 35.72
N GLY A 61 0.87 14.61 35.01
CA GLY A 61 0.54 13.90 33.76
C GLY A 61 1.66 13.86 32.72
N ASP A 62 2.38 14.96 32.47
CA ASP A 62 3.47 14.98 31.48
C ASP A 62 4.71 14.18 31.92
N GLN A 63 4.96 14.08 33.22
CA GLN A 63 6.08 13.29 33.76
C GLN A 63 5.78 11.79 33.75
N LEU A 64 4.50 11.41 33.89
CA LEU A 64 4.06 10.01 33.85
C LEU A 64 3.72 9.52 32.44
N ARG A 65 3.52 10.43 31.48
CA ARG A 65 3.20 10.12 30.07
C ARG A 65 4.21 9.19 29.41
N VAL A 66 5.48 9.29 29.78
CA VAL A 66 6.57 8.43 29.29
C VAL A 66 6.36 6.94 29.62
N TRP A 67 5.55 6.61 30.63
CA TRP A 67 5.23 5.21 30.99
C TRP A 67 3.79 4.80 30.64
N GLN A 68 3.04 5.70 30.01
CA GLN A 68 1.75 5.34 29.43
C GLN A 68 1.95 4.48 28.17
N ARG A 69 0.86 3.91 27.65
CA ARG A 69 0.91 3.11 26.43
C ARG A 69 1.57 3.95 25.31
N PRO A 70 2.69 3.49 24.73
CA PRO A 70 3.43 4.30 23.79
C PRO A 70 2.76 4.24 22.42
N VAL A 71 3.07 5.22 21.57
CA VAL A 71 2.55 5.28 20.20
C VAL A 71 3.57 4.62 19.27
N LEU A 72 3.10 3.79 18.35
CA LEU A 72 3.97 3.23 17.31
C LEU A 72 4.53 4.35 16.42
N PRO A 73 5.76 4.20 15.90
CA PRO A 73 6.32 5.20 15.01
C PRO A 73 5.46 5.36 13.76
N SER A 74 5.31 6.60 13.31
CA SER A 74 4.63 6.97 12.07
C SER A 74 5.60 7.63 11.07
N GLY A 75 5.12 7.79 9.84
CA GLY A 75 5.87 8.41 8.75
C GLY A 75 6.88 7.47 8.07
N LEU A 76 7.68 8.06 7.17
CA LEU A 76 8.60 7.33 6.31
C LEU A 76 9.60 6.49 7.11
N GLY A 77 9.75 5.23 6.72
CA GLY A 77 10.70 4.29 7.32
C GLY A 77 10.24 3.69 8.64
N ALA A 78 9.14 4.14 9.22
CA ALA A 78 8.62 3.55 10.45
C ALA A 78 8.35 2.05 10.26
N CYS A 79 8.69 1.26 11.28
CA CYS A 79 8.32 -0.15 11.37
C CYS A 79 8.34 -0.59 12.83
N TRP A 80 7.71 -1.71 13.13
CA TRP A 80 7.72 -2.29 14.46
C TRP A 80 7.86 -3.80 14.36
N VAL A 81 8.64 -4.35 15.30
CA VAL A 81 8.94 -5.78 15.38
C VAL A 81 8.34 -6.32 16.65
N VAL A 82 7.75 -7.51 16.58
CA VAL A 82 7.40 -8.28 17.77
C VAL A 82 8.34 -9.48 17.86
N ALA A 83 9.11 -9.53 18.94
CA ALA A 83 10.08 -10.59 19.21
C ALA A 83 9.74 -11.29 20.52
N VAL A 84 9.90 -12.61 20.56
CA VAL A 84 9.68 -13.42 21.76
C VAL A 84 11.00 -13.52 22.51
N ARG A 85 10.94 -13.37 23.83
CA ARG A 85 12.12 -13.51 24.67
C ARG A 85 12.46 -14.99 24.83
N LYS A 86 13.74 -15.32 24.79
CA LYS A 86 14.23 -16.70 25.01
C LYS A 86 14.24 -17.12 26.48
N THR A 87 14.08 -16.17 27.40
CA THR A 87 14.28 -16.42 28.83
C THR A 87 13.10 -15.91 29.66
N ASP A 88 12.56 -16.80 30.49
CA ASP A 88 11.54 -16.47 31.47
C ASP A 88 12.14 -15.89 32.75
N ARG A 89 13.46 -15.67 32.79
CA ARG A 89 14.19 -15.15 33.96
C ARG A 89 13.68 -13.78 34.40
N TYR A 90 13.19 -12.95 33.48
CA TYR A 90 12.72 -11.60 33.77
C TYR A 90 11.19 -11.55 33.72
N ALA A 91 10.54 -12.02 34.80
CA ALA A 91 9.09 -12.15 34.89
C ALA A 91 8.35 -10.80 34.94
N ALA A 92 9.04 -9.71 35.28
CA ALA A 92 8.49 -8.35 35.23
C ALA A 92 8.36 -7.80 33.79
N LEU A 93 9.08 -8.38 32.84
CA LEU A 93 9.05 -7.99 31.44
C LEU A 93 7.99 -8.77 30.68
N ARG A 94 7.51 -8.21 29.57
CA ARG A 94 6.58 -8.87 28.65
C ARG A 94 7.19 -10.16 28.09
N PRO A 95 6.39 -11.20 27.81
CA PRO A 95 6.87 -12.40 27.13
C PRO A 95 7.30 -12.10 25.68
N ALA A 96 6.60 -11.17 25.02
CA ALA A 96 6.96 -10.65 23.71
C ALA A 96 7.20 -9.13 23.78
N LEU A 97 8.33 -8.70 23.22
CA LEU A 97 8.76 -7.32 23.15
C LEU A 97 8.29 -6.69 21.86
N VAL A 98 7.81 -5.45 21.93
CA VAL A 98 7.54 -4.61 20.76
C VAL A 98 8.70 -3.64 20.61
N LEU A 99 9.40 -3.71 19.48
CA LEU A 99 10.51 -2.83 19.16
C LEU A 99 10.08 -1.82 18.09
N PRO A 100 9.89 -0.55 18.44
CA PRO A 100 9.64 0.51 17.47
C PRO A 100 10.96 0.93 16.79
N LEU A 101 10.97 0.90 15.47
CA LEU A 101 12.17 1.02 14.66
C LEU A 101 11.91 1.97 13.48
N ARG A 102 12.99 2.44 12.86
CA ARG A 102 12.93 3.30 11.67
C ARG A 102 14.07 3.03 10.71
N TRP A 103 13.74 2.81 9.44
CA TRP A 103 14.69 2.84 8.33
C TRP A 103 15.06 4.29 7.98
N LYS A 104 16.36 4.59 7.92
CA LYS A 104 16.89 5.89 7.52
C LYS A 104 17.81 5.73 6.30
N LYS A 105 17.67 6.61 5.31
CA LYS A 105 18.51 6.69 4.10
C LYS A 105 19.80 7.46 4.39
N GLY A 106 20.94 7.01 3.87
CA GLY A 106 22.21 7.76 3.91
C GLY A 106 22.83 7.99 5.29
N GLY A 107 22.45 7.21 6.32
CA GLY A 107 22.97 7.39 7.69
C GLY A 107 24.48 7.10 7.82
N PRO A 108 25.17 7.75 8.78
CA PRO A 108 26.60 7.52 9.00
C PRO A 108 26.87 6.05 9.38
N PRO A 109 28.06 5.53 9.04
CA PRO A 109 28.51 4.26 9.61
C PRO A 109 28.77 4.46 11.11
N GLY A 110 27.90 3.88 11.94
CA GLY A 110 28.01 3.97 13.40
C GLY A 110 27.19 2.88 14.09
N ASP A 111 27.43 2.75 15.39
CA ASP A 111 26.61 1.90 16.27
C ASP A 111 25.18 2.46 16.31
N THR A 112 24.21 1.58 16.10
CA THR A 112 22.77 1.92 16.07
C THR A 112 22.14 1.76 17.46
N GLY A 113 22.86 1.22 18.43
CA GLY A 113 22.33 0.86 19.75
C GLY A 113 21.37 -0.33 19.73
N LEU A 114 21.20 -0.99 18.58
CA LEU A 114 20.34 -2.17 18.44
C LEU A 114 21.10 -3.45 18.82
N PRO A 115 20.41 -4.51 19.30
CA PRO A 115 21.02 -5.82 19.49
C PRO A 115 21.68 -6.36 18.22
N THR A 116 22.84 -7.00 18.35
CA THR A 116 23.61 -7.53 17.20
C THR A 116 22.78 -8.47 16.34
N GLU A 117 21.96 -9.33 16.94
CA GLU A 117 21.08 -10.27 16.27
C GLU A 117 20.01 -9.55 15.43
N LEU A 118 19.44 -8.45 15.93
CA LEU A 118 18.49 -7.63 15.17
C LEU A 118 19.18 -6.88 14.03
N GLN A 119 20.39 -6.37 14.26
CA GLN A 119 21.21 -5.76 13.20
C GLN A 119 21.52 -6.77 12.08
N ASN A 120 21.79 -8.03 12.43
CA ASN A 120 22.03 -9.09 11.45
C ASN A 120 20.79 -9.35 10.58
N VAL A 121 19.60 -9.40 11.18
CA VAL A 121 18.34 -9.55 10.42
C VAL A 121 18.10 -8.33 9.53
N ALA A 122 18.33 -7.11 10.02
CA ALA A 122 18.20 -5.89 9.23
C ALA A 122 19.17 -5.86 8.04
N ASN A 123 20.44 -6.22 8.25
CA ASN A 123 21.44 -6.31 7.19
C ASN A 123 21.04 -7.37 6.15
N ASN A 124 20.53 -8.52 6.61
CA ASN A 124 20.01 -9.55 5.70
C ASN A 124 18.82 -9.05 4.88
N VAL A 125 17.87 -8.32 5.47
CA VAL A 125 16.77 -7.68 4.73
C VAL A 125 17.30 -6.78 3.61
N VAL A 126 18.27 -5.90 3.92
CA VAL A 126 18.89 -5.01 2.93
C VAL A 126 19.55 -5.82 1.81
N GLU A 127 20.33 -6.85 2.16
CA GLU A 127 21.00 -7.72 1.19
C GLU A 127 20.00 -8.38 0.23
N VAL A 128 18.95 -9.02 0.77
CA VAL A 128 17.96 -9.71 -0.06
C VAL A 128 17.21 -8.74 -0.97
N LEU A 129 16.85 -7.55 -0.49
CA LEU A 129 16.14 -6.55 -1.29
C LEU A 129 17.02 -5.86 -2.34
N LEU A 130 18.34 -5.75 -2.10
CA LEU A 130 19.29 -5.31 -3.12
C LEU A 130 19.41 -6.34 -4.23
N VAL A 131 19.53 -7.63 -3.87
CA VAL A 131 19.63 -8.73 -4.84
C VAL A 131 18.37 -8.85 -5.69
N SER A 132 17.18 -8.60 -5.13
CA SER A 132 15.92 -8.60 -5.89
C SER A 132 15.69 -7.34 -6.74
N GLY A 133 16.52 -6.30 -6.57
CA GLY A 133 16.37 -5.01 -7.24
C GLY A 133 15.17 -4.19 -6.72
N ASP A 134 14.68 -4.52 -5.52
CA ASP A 134 13.56 -3.82 -4.88
C ASP A 134 13.97 -2.46 -4.27
N ILE A 135 15.25 -2.31 -3.93
CA ILE A 135 15.85 -1.06 -3.40
C ILE A 135 17.15 -0.70 -4.11
N SER A 136 17.56 0.56 -4.06
CA SER A 136 18.81 1.02 -4.67
C SER A 136 20.01 0.88 -3.72
N PRO A 137 21.19 0.42 -4.18
CA PRO A 137 22.42 0.44 -3.38
C PRO A 137 22.87 1.85 -3.00
N GLU A 138 22.49 2.87 -3.77
CA GLU A 138 22.83 4.27 -3.50
C GLU A 138 22.13 4.83 -2.26
N ASP A 139 21.01 4.23 -1.86
CA ASP A 139 20.22 4.72 -0.73
C ASP A 139 20.89 4.45 0.63
N ARG A 140 21.73 3.42 0.73
CA ARG A 140 22.48 3.07 1.95
C ARG A 140 21.56 2.99 3.20
N TRP A 141 20.47 2.24 3.08
CA TRP A 141 19.48 2.07 4.15
C TRP A 141 20.07 1.44 5.41
N ARG A 142 19.67 1.97 6.57
CA ARG A 142 20.05 1.46 7.90
C ARG A 142 18.88 1.53 8.87
N LEU A 143 18.84 0.57 9.80
CA LEU A 143 17.83 0.48 10.83
C LEU A 143 18.28 1.19 12.11
N TYR A 144 17.38 1.97 12.71
CA TYR A 144 17.59 2.67 13.97
C TYR A 144 16.40 2.43 14.91
N PRO A 145 16.55 2.64 16.21
CA PRO A 145 15.41 2.89 17.09
C PRO A 145 14.53 4.01 16.53
N ALA A 146 13.22 3.95 16.78
CA ALA A 146 12.29 4.99 16.34
C ALA A 146 12.60 6.37 16.95
N GLU A 147 13.11 6.37 18.17
CA GLU A 147 13.48 7.55 18.96
C GLU A 147 14.93 7.40 19.47
N ASP A 148 15.66 8.49 19.51
CA ASP A 148 17.05 8.48 19.99
C ASP A 148 17.09 8.11 21.48
N GLY A 149 18.01 7.23 21.85
CA GLY A 149 18.20 6.75 23.22
C GLY A 149 17.16 5.75 23.73
N LEU A 150 16.23 5.30 22.89
CA LEU A 150 15.14 4.41 23.30
C LEU A 150 15.62 3.07 23.88
N PHE A 151 16.81 2.58 23.51
CA PHE A 151 17.37 1.32 24.00
C PHE A 151 18.72 1.49 24.69
N ASP A 152 19.02 2.69 25.17
CA ASP A 152 20.27 2.95 25.89
C ASP A 152 20.35 2.18 27.21
N ASN A 153 21.58 1.97 27.70
CA ASN A 153 21.86 1.25 28.94
C ASN A 153 21.07 1.86 30.11
N PRO A 154 20.18 1.10 30.80
CA PRO A 154 20.23 -0.36 30.98
C PRO A 154 19.18 -1.19 30.23
N ALA A 155 18.45 -0.63 29.26
CA ALA A 155 17.43 -1.38 28.52
C ALA A 155 18.03 -2.46 27.59
N ALA A 156 19.18 -2.17 26.96
CA ALA A 156 19.83 -3.05 25.98
C ALA A 156 20.05 -4.49 26.47
N GLN A 157 20.37 -4.70 27.75
CA GLN A 157 20.62 -6.05 28.31
C GLN A 157 19.36 -6.94 28.39
N PHE A 158 18.17 -6.38 28.18
CA PHE A 158 16.92 -7.17 28.14
C PHE A 158 16.43 -7.50 26.75
N LEU A 159 17.14 -6.98 25.74
CA LEU A 159 16.84 -7.22 24.34
C LEU A 159 17.56 -8.47 23.82
N GLU A 160 18.08 -9.34 24.69
CA GLU A 160 18.59 -10.64 24.27
C GLU A 160 17.43 -11.55 23.83
N GLY A 161 17.45 -12.02 22.58
CA GLY A 161 16.35 -12.79 22.01
C GLY A 161 16.61 -13.34 20.61
N ASP A 162 15.65 -14.09 20.08
CA ASP A 162 15.61 -14.40 18.65
C ASP A 162 14.85 -13.31 17.90
N TYR A 163 15.49 -12.76 16.88
CA TYR A 163 14.91 -11.74 16.00
C TYR A 163 14.58 -12.27 14.61
N SER A 164 14.66 -13.58 14.38
CA SER A 164 14.28 -14.21 13.11
C SER A 164 12.91 -13.73 12.61
N SER A 165 11.96 -13.56 13.54
CA SER A 165 10.61 -13.12 13.25
C SER A 165 10.45 -11.64 12.87
N ALA A 166 11.52 -10.86 13.00
CA ALA A 166 11.58 -9.46 12.61
C ALA A 166 11.69 -9.28 11.09
N TRP A 167 12.07 -10.32 10.34
CA TRP A 167 12.43 -10.15 8.94
C TRP A 167 11.29 -9.57 8.11
N VAL A 168 10.07 -10.11 8.21
CA VAL A 168 8.91 -9.64 7.43
C VAL A 168 8.53 -8.18 7.72
N PRO A 169 8.30 -7.75 8.98
CA PRO A 169 7.97 -6.35 9.26
C PRO A 169 9.11 -5.39 8.89
N LEU A 170 10.38 -5.80 9.05
CA LEU A 170 11.53 -5.00 8.63
C LEU A 170 11.59 -4.84 7.11
N ALA A 171 11.44 -5.93 6.35
CA ALA A 171 11.44 -5.91 4.89
C ALA A 171 10.28 -5.08 4.34
N ALA A 172 9.09 -5.22 4.91
CA ALA A 172 7.94 -4.43 4.50
C ALA A 172 8.12 -2.93 4.81
N GLY A 173 8.62 -2.59 6.00
CA GLY A 173 8.94 -1.22 6.37
C GLY A 173 9.96 -0.59 5.41
N LEU A 174 10.99 -1.35 5.00
CA LEU A 174 12.00 -0.87 4.07
C LEU A 174 11.43 -0.70 2.64
N LEU A 175 10.64 -1.65 2.17
CA LEU A 175 9.98 -1.56 0.86
C LEU A 175 9.05 -0.34 0.77
N LEU A 176 8.31 -0.05 1.85
CA LEU A 176 7.50 1.17 1.93
C LEU A 176 8.38 2.42 1.95
N ALA A 177 9.42 2.46 2.78
CA ALA A 177 10.33 3.61 2.87
C ALA A 177 10.98 3.95 1.52
N ALA A 178 11.46 2.93 0.80
CA ALA A 178 12.07 3.07 -0.52
C ALA A 178 11.06 3.54 -1.59
N GLY A 179 9.77 3.24 -1.39
CA GLY A 179 8.68 3.74 -2.21
C GLY A 179 8.04 5.04 -1.70
N GLU A 180 8.63 5.71 -0.70
CA GLU A 180 8.08 6.90 -0.03
C GLU A 180 6.66 6.70 0.56
N GLY A 181 6.34 5.46 0.93
CA GLY A 181 5.11 5.10 1.60
C GLY A 181 5.21 5.16 3.13
N GLU A 182 4.06 5.25 3.79
CA GLU A 182 3.95 5.25 5.25
C GLU A 182 3.15 4.03 5.73
N PRO A 183 3.52 3.41 6.86
CA PRO A 183 2.81 2.24 7.37
C PRO A 183 1.58 2.62 8.20
N ARG A 184 0.57 1.75 8.18
CA ARG A 184 -0.63 1.77 9.02
C ARG A 184 -0.39 0.97 10.30
N HIS A 185 -0.55 1.62 11.45
CA HIS A 185 -0.23 1.04 12.75
C HIS A 185 -1.11 -0.15 13.12
N GLU A 186 -2.25 -0.34 12.45
CA GLU A 186 -3.19 -1.44 12.70
C GLU A 186 -2.82 -2.74 11.97
N ILE A 187 -1.80 -2.74 11.11
CA ILE A 187 -1.43 -3.89 10.27
C ILE A 187 -0.08 -4.44 10.72
N TRP A 188 -0.10 -5.64 11.30
CA TRP A 188 1.08 -6.27 11.91
C TRP A 188 1.50 -7.51 11.13
N ALA A 189 2.76 -7.91 11.25
CA ALA A 189 3.25 -9.15 10.68
C ALA A 189 4.38 -9.77 11.48
N THR A 190 4.54 -11.08 11.33
CA THR A 190 5.67 -11.84 11.83
C THR A 190 6.10 -12.86 10.78
N GLY A 191 7.39 -13.15 10.71
CA GLY A 191 7.89 -14.18 9.80
C GLY A 191 9.40 -14.11 9.64
N ALA A 192 10.02 -15.28 9.51
CA ALA A 192 11.43 -15.42 9.18
C ALA A 192 11.60 -15.57 7.67
N TRP A 193 12.82 -15.36 7.16
CA TRP A 193 13.13 -15.56 5.75
C TRP A 193 14.28 -16.52 5.57
N ALA A 194 14.11 -17.42 4.61
CA ALA A 194 15.16 -18.29 4.12
C ALA A 194 15.29 -18.10 2.61
N SER A 195 16.50 -17.80 2.12
CA SER A 195 16.75 -17.42 0.72
C SER A 195 16.18 -18.39 -0.33
N HIS A 196 16.08 -19.68 0.00
CA HIS A 196 15.56 -20.71 -0.91
C HIS A 196 14.09 -21.09 -0.67
N ALA A 197 13.54 -20.78 0.50
CA ALA A 197 12.18 -21.19 0.90
C ALA A 197 11.20 -20.01 1.05
N GLY A 198 11.69 -18.77 1.01
CA GLY A 198 10.90 -17.57 1.23
C GLY A 198 10.56 -17.39 2.71
N ILE A 199 9.33 -16.91 2.97
CA ILE A 199 8.82 -16.70 4.34
C ILE A 199 8.62 -18.05 5.02
N GLY A 200 9.12 -18.16 6.26
CA GLY A 200 9.06 -19.37 7.07
C GLY A 200 8.51 -19.13 8.49
N PRO A 201 8.23 -20.22 9.22
CA PRO A 201 7.62 -20.19 10.55
C PRO A 201 8.53 -19.53 11.60
N VAL A 202 7.91 -19.08 12.69
CA VAL A 202 8.57 -18.38 13.80
C VAL A 202 8.00 -18.84 15.15
N GLU A 203 8.76 -18.64 16.23
CA GLU A 203 8.34 -19.04 17.57
C GLU A 203 7.34 -18.07 18.20
N GLY A 204 6.57 -18.58 19.17
CA GLY A 204 5.74 -17.81 20.11
C GLY A 204 4.66 -16.94 19.46
N ILE A 205 3.87 -17.52 18.54
CA ILE A 205 2.76 -16.82 17.88
C ILE A 205 1.77 -16.28 18.92
N GLU A 206 1.32 -17.11 19.87
CA GLU A 206 0.38 -16.70 20.92
C GLU A 206 0.88 -15.48 21.70
N ALA A 207 2.13 -15.51 22.16
CA ALA A 207 2.74 -14.41 22.90
C ALA A 207 2.86 -13.11 22.07
N LYS A 208 2.92 -13.19 20.73
CA LYS A 208 2.98 -12.03 19.83
C LYS A 208 1.62 -11.39 19.54
N LEU A 209 0.53 -12.16 19.64
CA LEU A 209 -0.82 -11.67 19.36
C LEU A 209 -1.31 -10.72 20.47
N GLU A 210 -0.93 -10.98 21.72
CA GLU A 210 -1.30 -10.14 22.85
C GLU A 210 -0.81 -8.69 22.70
N PRO A 211 0.48 -8.39 22.49
CA PRO A 211 0.91 -7.02 22.27
C PRO A 211 0.27 -6.40 21.03
N ALA A 212 0.07 -7.15 19.94
CA ALA A 212 -0.63 -6.60 18.77
C ALA A 212 -2.04 -6.12 19.11
N ALA A 213 -2.79 -6.91 19.87
CA ALA A 213 -4.13 -6.53 20.37
C ALA A 213 -4.07 -5.31 21.30
N GLN A 214 -3.10 -5.30 22.22
CA GLN A 214 -2.87 -4.16 23.10
C GLN A 214 -2.56 -2.89 22.32
N PHE A 215 -1.87 -2.99 21.17
CA PHE A 215 -1.61 -1.88 20.26
C PHE A 215 -2.72 -1.63 19.23
N GLN A 216 -3.92 -2.23 19.40
CA GLN A 216 -5.08 -2.06 18.53
C GLN A 216 -4.84 -2.48 17.07
N ALA A 217 -4.01 -3.50 16.85
CA ALA A 217 -3.92 -4.13 15.56
C ALA A 217 -5.30 -4.67 15.13
N SER A 218 -5.64 -4.46 13.85
CA SER A 218 -6.85 -5.03 13.22
C SER A 218 -6.52 -6.27 12.40
N HIS A 219 -5.29 -6.33 11.84
CA HIS A 219 -4.79 -7.47 11.09
C HIS A 219 -3.44 -7.93 11.62
N PHE A 220 -3.20 -9.24 11.63
CA PHE A 220 -1.91 -9.83 11.94
C PHE A 220 -1.55 -10.92 10.95
N PHE A 221 -0.48 -10.67 10.19
CA PHE A 221 0.01 -11.57 9.17
C PHE A 221 1.02 -12.57 9.74
N VAL A 222 0.78 -13.86 9.52
CA VAL A 222 1.65 -14.96 9.96
C VAL A 222 2.08 -15.82 8.77
N PRO A 223 3.18 -16.59 8.87
CA PRO A 223 3.52 -17.60 7.88
C PRO A 223 2.35 -18.57 7.68
N LYS A 224 2.05 -18.96 6.43
CA LYS A 224 0.87 -19.76 6.08
C LYS A 224 0.72 -21.04 6.91
N ARG A 225 1.81 -21.69 7.29
CA ARG A 225 1.80 -22.90 8.14
C ARG A 225 1.31 -22.65 9.56
N GLN A 226 1.34 -21.40 10.02
CA GLN A 226 0.96 -21.01 11.39
C GLN A 226 -0.38 -20.27 11.45
N THR A 227 -1.11 -20.14 10.33
CA THR A 227 -2.42 -19.47 10.32
C THR A 227 -3.41 -20.15 11.27
N ALA A 228 -3.52 -21.49 11.23
CA ALA A 228 -4.45 -22.22 12.09
C ALA A 228 -4.09 -22.11 13.59
N GLU A 229 -2.80 -22.12 13.92
CA GLU A 229 -2.31 -21.90 15.29
C GLU A 229 -2.69 -20.51 15.79
N ALA A 230 -2.45 -19.48 14.97
CA ALA A 230 -2.78 -18.10 15.29
C ALA A 230 -4.30 -17.88 15.44
N GLU A 231 -5.11 -18.43 14.53
CA GLU A 231 -6.57 -18.34 14.59
C GLU A 231 -7.13 -18.99 15.87
N HIS A 232 -6.62 -20.16 16.23
CA HIS A 232 -6.98 -20.83 17.48
C HIS A 232 -6.64 -19.95 18.70
N ALA A 233 -5.44 -19.37 18.74
CA ALA A 233 -5.00 -18.49 19.83
C ALA A 233 -5.86 -17.21 19.95
N VAL A 234 -6.26 -16.60 18.82
CA VAL A 234 -7.18 -15.44 18.82
C VAL A 234 -8.54 -15.82 19.39
N GLN A 235 -9.08 -16.98 19.00
CA GLN A 235 -10.37 -17.48 19.46
C GLN A 235 -10.37 -17.82 20.96
N SER A 236 -9.32 -18.48 21.45
CA SER A 236 -9.21 -18.87 22.87
C SER A 236 -9.06 -17.68 23.80
N SER A 237 -8.37 -16.62 23.33
CA SER A 237 -8.05 -15.45 24.14
C SER A 237 -9.05 -14.29 23.96
N ALA A 238 -10.13 -14.50 23.20
CA ALA A 238 -11.16 -13.50 22.88
C ALA A 238 -10.58 -12.18 22.31
N ILE A 239 -9.48 -12.27 21.59
CA ILE A 239 -8.80 -11.11 20.97
C ILE A 239 -9.57 -10.72 19.69
N LYS A 240 -9.78 -9.42 19.47
CA LYS A 240 -10.38 -8.90 18.22
C LYS A 240 -9.29 -8.61 17.19
N LEU A 241 -8.80 -9.63 16.50
CA LEU A 241 -7.73 -9.52 15.53
C LEU A 241 -7.98 -10.45 14.34
N GLN A 242 -7.88 -9.94 13.12
CA GLN A 242 -8.00 -10.75 11.91
C GLN A 242 -6.65 -11.38 11.57
N ILE A 243 -6.58 -12.72 11.58
CA ILE A 243 -5.39 -13.44 11.15
C ILE A 243 -5.37 -13.53 9.63
N GLU A 244 -4.21 -13.25 9.05
CA GLU A 244 -3.98 -13.31 7.61
C GLU A 244 -2.70 -14.11 7.30
N SER A 245 -2.65 -14.76 6.14
CA SER A 245 -1.49 -15.57 5.74
C SER A 245 -0.50 -14.78 4.87
N LEU A 246 0.79 -14.96 5.15
CA LEU A 246 1.89 -14.63 4.26
C LEU A 246 2.15 -15.80 3.29
N GLU A 247 2.48 -15.48 2.05
CA GLU A 247 2.73 -16.50 1.03
C GLU A 247 4.12 -17.13 1.21
N GLU A 248 4.16 -18.43 1.50
CA GLU A 248 5.40 -19.21 1.60
C GLU A 248 5.91 -19.68 0.23
N ALA A 249 7.13 -20.21 0.17
CA ALA A 249 7.73 -20.82 -1.02
C ALA A 249 7.87 -19.87 -2.23
N LYS A 250 7.94 -18.56 -1.98
CA LYS A 250 8.21 -17.54 -3.00
C LYS A 250 9.57 -16.90 -2.72
N PRO A 251 10.58 -17.04 -3.61
CA PRO A 251 11.91 -16.48 -3.39
C PRO A 251 11.97 -14.96 -3.61
N LYS A 252 10.85 -14.33 -4.00
CA LYS A 252 10.75 -12.88 -4.24
C LYS A 252 10.03 -12.21 -3.06
N PRO A 253 10.72 -11.45 -2.19
CA PRO A 253 10.14 -10.82 -0.99
C PRO A 253 8.82 -10.08 -1.24
N ARG A 254 8.81 -9.16 -2.20
CA ARG A 254 7.63 -8.35 -2.53
C ARG A 254 6.43 -9.20 -2.94
N GLN A 255 6.68 -10.30 -3.66
CA GLN A 255 5.61 -11.23 -4.08
C GLN A 255 5.09 -12.06 -2.90
N ALA A 256 5.96 -12.48 -1.99
CA ALA A 256 5.61 -13.20 -0.78
C ALA A 256 4.75 -12.36 0.19
N MET A 257 5.00 -11.05 0.21
CA MET A 257 4.33 -10.08 1.09
C MET A 257 3.23 -9.27 0.40
N ARG A 258 2.82 -9.60 -0.83
CA ARG A 258 1.93 -8.74 -1.65
C ARG A 258 0.67 -8.28 -0.92
N LYS A 259 -0.05 -9.22 -0.26
CA LYS A 259 -1.27 -8.90 0.50
C LYS A 259 -0.97 -8.03 1.72
N TYR A 260 0.10 -8.35 2.45
CA TYR A 260 0.54 -7.58 3.61
C TYR A 260 0.88 -6.13 3.22
N LEU A 261 1.72 -5.94 2.21
CA LEU A 261 2.11 -4.61 1.70
C LEU A 261 0.90 -3.79 1.25
N SER A 262 -0.08 -4.42 0.58
CA SER A 262 -1.28 -3.73 0.11
C SER A 262 -2.13 -3.15 1.24
N LEU A 263 -2.16 -3.81 2.40
CA LEU A 263 -2.89 -3.33 3.58
C LEU A 263 -2.03 -2.40 4.45
N LEU A 264 -0.72 -2.64 4.53
CA LEU A 264 0.19 -1.90 5.38
C LEU A 264 0.32 -0.43 4.98
N GLU A 265 0.24 -0.10 3.69
CA GLU A 265 0.46 1.28 3.23
C GLU A 265 -0.72 2.23 3.55
N VAL A 266 -0.43 3.42 4.06
CA VAL A 266 -1.34 4.57 4.06
C VAL A 266 -1.39 5.13 2.64
N ARG A 267 -2.55 5.02 1.99
CA ARG A 267 -2.74 5.55 0.64
C ARG A 267 -3.12 7.02 0.69
N ALA A 268 -2.67 7.76 -0.33
CA ALA A 268 -3.14 9.10 -0.56
C ALA A 268 -4.65 9.11 -0.81
N GLY A 269 -5.37 10.02 -0.15
CA GLY A 269 -6.78 10.27 -0.35
C GLY A 269 -7.04 11.12 -1.58
N ARG A 270 -8.33 11.34 -1.91
CA ARG A 270 -8.76 12.16 -3.05
C ARG A 270 -8.22 13.60 -2.98
N ASP A 271 -8.12 14.15 -1.77
CA ASP A 271 -7.72 15.54 -1.53
C ASP A 271 -6.19 15.74 -1.44
N ASP A 272 -5.41 14.65 -1.51
CA ASP A 272 -3.95 14.72 -1.53
C ASP A 272 -3.40 15.24 -2.88
N PRO A 273 -2.16 15.77 -2.91
CA PRO A 273 -1.50 16.21 -4.13
C PRO A 273 -1.46 15.11 -5.22
N PRO A 274 -1.59 15.49 -6.52
CA PRO A 274 -1.54 14.55 -7.65
C PRO A 274 -0.33 13.61 -7.63
N GLU A 275 0.86 14.11 -7.23
CA GLU A 275 2.10 13.35 -7.18
C GLU A 275 2.01 12.20 -6.18
N LYS A 276 1.46 12.47 -4.97
CA LYS A 276 1.26 11.45 -3.93
C LYS A 276 0.23 10.41 -4.35
N ARG A 277 -0.86 10.84 -4.99
CA ARG A 277 -1.90 9.94 -5.49
C ARG A 277 -1.41 9.06 -6.64
N SER A 278 -0.63 9.62 -7.56
CA SER A 278 0.02 8.90 -8.65
C SER A 278 0.99 7.83 -8.12
N ALA A 279 1.85 8.20 -7.17
CA ALA A 279 2.77 7.27 -6.53
C ALA A 279 2.03 6.14 -5.78
N SER A 280 0.95 6.46 -5.06
CA SER A 280 0.10 5.46 -4.39
C SER A 280 -0.51 4.48 -5.40
N TYR A 281 -1.07 4.98 -6.50
CA TYR A 281 -1.64 4.12 -7.54
C TYR A 281 -0.62 3.18 -8.15
N LEU A 282 0.60 3.66 -8.43
CA LEU A 282 1.66 2.80 -8.99
C LEU A 282 2.07 1.67 -8.05
N ARG A 283 1.97 1.86 -6.73
CA ARG A 283 2.26 0.81 -5.74
C ARG A 283 1.15 -0.23 -5.57
N ILE A 284 -0.06 0.04 -6.05
CA ILE A 284 -1.16 -0.94 -6.02
C ILE A 284 -0.96 -2.01 -7.11
N HIS A 285 -0.71 -3.24 -6.67
CA HIS A 285 -0.47 -4.41 -7.54
C HIS A 285 -1.73 -5.21 -7.86
N ASP A 286 -2.76 -5.13 -7.03
CA ASP A 286 -4.05 -5.75 -7.33
C ASP A 286 -4.83 -4.91 -8.35
N ARG A 287 -5.32 -5.54 -9.41
CA ARG A 287 -5.94 -4.83 -10.54
C ARG A 287 -7.26 -4.18 -10.13
N GLU A 288 -8.10 -4.89 -9.40
CA GLU A 288 -9.43 -4.40 -9.00
C GLU A 288 -9.32 -3.30 -7.95
N GLU A 289 -8.38 -3.44 -7.02
CA GLU A 289 -8.04 -2.38 -6.08
C GLU A 289 -7.46 -1.15 -6.76
N GLY A 290 -6.55 -1.33 -7.72
CA GLY A 290 -5.95 -0.23 -8.48
C GLY A 290 -7.01 0.51 -9.28
N ARG A 291 -7.95 -0.21 -9.87
CA ARG A 291 -9.07 0.37 -10.60
C ARG A 291 -10.02 1.15 -9.70
N ARG A 292 -10.42 0.61 -8.55
CA ARG A 292 -11.24 1.36 -7.56
C ARG A 292 -10.55 2.65 -7.15
N TYR A 293 -9.27 2.57 -6.79
CA TYR A 293 -8.48 3.76 -6.45
C TYR A 293 -8.41 4.77 -7.61
N TYR A 294 -8.23 4.31 -8.85
CA TYR A 294 -8.22 5.18 -10.03
C TYR A 294 -9.55 5.91 -10.21
N LEU A 295 -10.67 5.19 -10.09
CA LEU A 295 -12.01 5.76 -10.21
C LEU A 295 -12.35 6.74 -9.08
N ASP A 296 -11.97 6.41 -7.85
CA ASP A 296 -12.31 7.20 -6.66
C ASP A 296 -11.43 8.44 -6.49
N CYS A 297 -10.14 8.29 -6.81
CA CYS A 297 -9.11 9.27 -6.44
C CYS A 297 -8.43 9.95 -7.62
N LEU A 298 -8.52 9.47 -8.87
CA LEU A 298 -7.68 10.01 -9.96
C LEU A 298 -8.47 10.55 -11.15
N VAL A 299 -9.41 9.76 -11.67
CA VAL A 299 -9.96 9.94 -13.02
C VAL A 299 -10.67 11.28 -13.25
N ASP A 300 -11.39 11.79 -12.24
CA ASP A 300 -12.11 13.07 -12.34
C ASP A 300 -11.12 14.23 -12.52
N ASP A 301 -10.03 14.25 -11.75
CA ASP A 301 -9.01 15.31 -11.83
C ASP A 301 -8.17 15.21 -13.10
N ILE A 302 -7.88 13.99 -13.58
CA ILE A 302 -7.22 13.77 -14.87
C ILE A 302 -8.10 14.35 -15.99
N ALA A 303 -9.40 14.05 -16.00
CA ALA A 303 -10.33 14.59 -16.98
C ALA A 303 -10.38 16.13 -16.93
N ASP A 304 -10.45 16.71 -15.73
CA ASP A 304 -10.45 18.16 -15.53
C ASP A 304 -9.17 18.82 -16.03
N ASN A 305 -8.01 18.20 -15.78
CA ASN A 305 -6.72 18.69 -16.27
C ASN A 305 -6.67 18.67 -17.79
N LEU A 306 -7.06 17.56 -18.42
CA LEU A 306 -7.11 17.43 -19.87
C LEU A 306 -8.06 18.46 -20.51
N ARG A 307 -9.23 18.70 -19.90
CA ARG A 307 -10.16 19.74 -20.38
C ARG A 307 -9.59 21.15 -20.27
N LYS A 308 -8.83 21.46 -19.21
CA LYS A 308 -8.16 22.77 -19.05
C LYS A 308 -7.04 22.99 -20.06
N GLN A 309 -6.34 21.92 -20.46
CA GLN A 309 -5.25 21.98 -21.43
C GLN A 309 -5.72 21.94 -22.89
N THR A 310 -6.99 21.62 -23.13
CA THR A 310 -7.55 21.47 -24.47
C THR A 310 -8.41 22.67 -24.83
N GLN A 311 -8.31 23.14 -26.08
CA GLN A 311 -9.15 24.23 -26.58
C GLN A 311 -10.64 23.85 -26.48
N PRO A 312 -11.53 24.70 -25.92
CA PRO A 312 -12.93 24.37 -25.69
C PRO A 312 -13.70 23.88 -26.94
N GLU A 313 -13.41 24.44 -28.11
CA GLU A 313 -13.98 24.04 -29.39
C GLU A 313 -13.68 22.58 -29.74
N LEU A 314 -12.47 22.09 -29.40
CA LEU A 314 -12.05 20.71 -29.61
C LEU A 314 -12.67 19.73 -28.60
N LEU A 315 -13.31 20.23 -27.53
CA LEU A 315 -14.00 19.41 -26.54
C LEU A 315 -15.50 19.24 -26.81
N THR A 316 -16.07 20.04 -27.72
CA THR A 316 -17.48 19.90 -28.12
C THR A 316 -17.74 18.46 -28.57
N CYS A 317 -18.81 17.80 -28.11
CA CYS A 317 -19.10 16.42 -28.51
C CYS A 317 -20.58 16.14 -28.43
N ARG A 318 -21.21 15.84 -29.56
CA ARG A 318 -22.61 15.41 -29.61
C ARG A 318 -22.69 13.89 -29.51
N ARG A 319 -21.77 13.19 -30.18
CA ARG A 319 -21.72 11.73 -30.26
C ARG A 319 -20.30 11.24 -30.03
N LEU A 320 -20.15 10.27 -29.14
CA LEU A 320 -18.86 9.61 -28.89
C LEU A 320 -18.94 8.14 -29.32
N VAL A 321 -17.96 7.69 -30.10
CA VAL A 321 -17.72 6.26 -30.33
C VAL A 321 -16.41 5.88 -29.65
N THR A 322 -16.43 4.85 -28.82
CA THR A 322 -15.23 4.28 -28.19
C THR A 322 -15.28 2.76 -28.27
N ILE A 323 -14.16 2.10 -27.97
CA ILE A 323 -14.01 0.64 -28.05
C ILE A 323 -13.77 0.11 -26.63
N ALA A 324 -14.41 -0.99 -26.27
CA ALA A 324 -14.16 -1.67 -25.01
C ALA A 324 -12.73 -2.24 -25.01
N SER A 325 -12.03 -2.06 -23.90
CA SER A 325 -10.68 -2.59 -23.68
C SER A 325 -10.62 -3.37 -22.38
N ASP A 326 -9.43 -3.88 -22.06
CA ASP A 326 -9.14 -4.43 -20.74
C ASP A 326 -9.26 -3.39 -19.60
N SER A 327 -9.34 -2.09 -19.92
CA SER A 327 -9.55 -1.01 -18.95
C SER A 327 -10.88 -0.31 -19.21
N PRO A 328 -12.00 -0.76 -18.58
CA PRO A 328 -13.29 -0.08 -18.69
C PRO A 328 -13.23 1.41 -18.30
N GLU A 329 -12.33 1.75 -17.38
CA GLU A 329 -12.09 3.13 -16.93
C GLU A 329 -11.61 4.07 -18.04
N THR A 330 -11.03 3.57 -19.14
CA THR A 330 -10.63 4.41 -20.28
C THR A 330 -11.84 4.99 -21.00
N ALA A 331 -12.86 4.18 -21.25
CA ALA A 331 -14.11 4.68 -21.85
C ALA A 331 -14.75 5.72 -20.92
N TYR A 332 -14.76 5.44 -19.62
CA TYR A 332 -15.27 6.36 -18.61
C TYR A 332 -14.51 7.70 -18.59
N LEU A 333 -13.17 7.69 -18.62
CA LEU A 333 -12.34 8.89 -18.73
C LEU A 333 -12.70 9.73 -19.97
N THR A 334 -12.80 9.10 -21.15
CA THR A 334 -13.18 9.79 -22.39
C THR A 334 -14.56 10.47 -22.27
N HIS A 335 -15.53 9.86 -21.60
CA HIS A 335 -16.84 10.49 -21.35
C HIS A 335 -16.73 11.72 -20.43
N LEU A 336 -15.89 11.67 -19.40
CA LEU A 336 -15.68 12.83 -18.51
C LEU A 336 -15.01 14.01 -19.24
N ILE A 337 -14.11 13.73 -20.19
CA ILE A 337 -13.42 14.74 -20.99
C ILE A 337 -14.39 15.42 -21.97
N PHE A 338 -15.11 14.63 -22.77
CA PHE A 338 -15.90 15.16 -23.90
C PHE A 338 -17.37 15.45 -23.56
N ARG A 339 -17.90 14.85 -22.49
CA ARG A 339 -19.30 14.98 -22.06
C ARG A 339 -20.31 14.85 -23.21
N PRO A 340 -20.29 13.72 -23.93
CA PRO A 340 -21.12 13.54 -25.12
C PRO A 340 -22.62 13.56 -24.79
N GLY A 341 -23.44 14.03 -25.73
CA GLY A 341 -24.90 13.92 -25.62
C GLY A 341 -25.40 12.47 -25.76
N SER A 342 -24.67 11.63 -26.50
CA SER A 342 -24.91 10.18 -26.63
C SER A 342 -23.62 9.46 -26.99
N SER A 343 -23.48 8.18 -26.65
CA SER A 343 -22.31 7.40 -27.04
C SER A 343 -22.60 5.96 -27.43
N VAL A 344 -21.65 5.36 -28.14
CA VAL A 344 -21.63 3.94 -28.46
C VAL A 344 -20.29 3.34 -28.03
N ILE A 345 -20.35 2.28 -27.23
CA ILE A 345 -19.21 1.47 -26.83
C ILE A 345 -19.20 0.20 -27.67
N LEU A 346 -18.18 0.05 -28.51
CA LEU A 346 -18.01 -1.11 -29.38
C LEU A 346 -17.31 -2.24 -28.64
N TYR A 347 -17.73 -3.47 -28.85
CA TYR A 347 -17.03 -4.63 -28.30
C TYR A 347 -16.92 -5.76 -29.32
N THR A 348 -15.84 -6.52 -29.24
CA THR A 348 -15.62 -7.65 -30.14
C THR A 348 -16.39 -8.88 -29.69
N SER A 349 -17.08 -9.53 -30.61
CA SER A 349 -17.65 -10.85 -30.37
C SER A 349 -16.53 -11.91 -30.35
N GLY A 350 -16.31 -12.53 -29.20
CA GLY A 350 -15.37 -13.64 -29.04
C GLY A 350 -16.04 -14.83 -28.34
N ASN A 351 -15.43 -16.01 -28.44
CA ASN A 351 -15.96 -17.23 -27.82
C ASN A 351 -16.09 -17.13 -26.29
N ASP A 352 -15.32 -16.24 -25.65
CA ASP A 352 -15.27 -16.09 -24.20
C ASP A 352 -16.18 -14.97 -23.65
N ARG A 353 -16.87 -14.20 -24.52
CA ARG A 353 -17.68 -13.01 -24.16
C ARG A 353 -16.96 -12.00 -23.25
N LYS A 354 -15.63 -12.04 -23.17
CA LYS A 354 -14.85 -11.20 -22.24
C LYS A 354 -15.09 -9.71 -22.50
N TYR A 355 -14.99 -9.29 -23.76
CA TYR A 355 -15.17 -7.89 -24.13
C TYR A 355 -16.61 -7.42 -24.03
N GLU A 356 -17.61 -8.31 -24.16
CA GLU A 356 -19.00 -7.97 -23.87
C GLU A 356 -19.18 -7.61 -22.39
N SER A 357 -18.60 -8.41 -21.49
CA SER A 357 -18.63 -8.13 -20.04
C SER A 357 -17.96 -6.79 -19.71
N LEU A 358 -16.76 -6.54 -20.25
CA LEU A 358 -16.01 -5.29 -20.04
C LEU A 358 -16.75 -4.07 -20.61
N ALA A 359 -17.45 -4.24 -21.74
CA ALA A 359 -18.26 -3.18 -22.34
C ALA A 359 -19.49 -2.86 -21.48
N ARG A 360 -20.20 -3.87 -20.96
CA ARG A 360 -21.31 -3.68 -20.02
C ARG A 360 -20.86 -2.97 -18.75
N GLU A 361 -19.67 -3.31 -18.29
CA GLU A 361 -19.08 -2.67 -17.13
C GLU A 361 -18.72 -1.20 -17.38
N ALA A 362 -18.07 -0.89 -18.51
CA ALA A 362 -17.82 0.48 -18.94
C ALA A 362 -19.13 1.28 -19.10
N GLN A 363 -20.15 0.69 -19.69
CA GLN A 363 -21.49 1.29 -19.80
C GLN A 363 -22.09 1.59 -18.43
N GLY A 364 -21.94 0.68 -17.45
CA GLY A 364 -22.37 0.88 -16.07
C GLY A 364 -21.74 2.14 -15.47
N LEU A 365 -20.40 2.22 -15.48
CA LEU A 365 -19.65 3.38 -14.97
C LEU A 365 -20.08 4.70 -15.63
N VAL A 366 -20.26 4.69 -16.95
CA VAL A 366 -20.67 5.86 -17.73
C VAL A 366 -22.10 6.30 -17.39
N ARG A 367 -23.04 5.34 -17.24
CA ARG A 367 -24.44 5.64 -16.88
C ARG A 367 -24.59 6.11 -15.44
N GLU A 368 -23.77 5.63 -14.51
CA GLU A 368 -23.74 6.11 -13.12
C GLU A 368 -23.41 7.62 -13.03
N LYS A 369 -22.69 8.18 -14.01
CA LYS A 369 -22.46 9.62 -14.15
C LYS A 369 -23.49 10.36 -15.01
N GLY A 370 -24.55 9.69 -15.43
CA GLY A 370 -25.67 10.30 -16.16
C GLY A 370 -25.46 10.46 -17.67
N PHE A 371 -24.47 9.77 -18.25
CA PHE A 371 -24.28 9.76 -19.70
C PHE A 371 -25.14 8.67 -20.36
N ASP A 372 -25.65 8.95 -21.57
CA ASP A 372 -26.30 7.95 -22.40
C ASP A 372 -25.27 7.19 -23.22
N ALA A 373 -25.29 5.87 -23.10
CA ALA A 373 -24.35 4.96 -23.75
C ALA A 373 -25.06 3.68 -24.22
N ALA A 374 -24.89 3.34 -25.49
CA ALA A 374 -25.31 2.09 -26.10
C ALA A 374 -24.12 1.14 -26.30
N LEU A 375 -24.39 -0.16 -26.42
CA LEU A 375 -23.40 -1.18 -26.77
C LEU A 375 -23.67 -1.66 -28.20
N GLU A 376 -22.61 -1.81 -29.00
CA GLU A 376 -22.70 -2.42 -30.33
C GLU A 376 -21.62 -3.50 -30.48
N GLU A 377 -22.03 -4.67 -30.97
CA GLU A 377 -21.14 -5.78 -31.28
C GLU A 377 -20.42 -5.54 -32.61
N ILE A 378 -19.13 -5.83 -32.66
CA ILE A 378 -18.33 -5.83 -33.89
C ILE A 378 -17.61 -7.17 -34.08
N ARG A 379 -17.52 -7.62 -35.34
CA ARG A 379 -16.78 -8.82 -35.73
C ARG A 379 -15.47 -8.42 -36.39
N VAL A 380 -14.37 -9.00 -35.92
CA VAL A 380 -13.03 -8.70 -36.44
C VAL A 380 -12.57 -9.84 -37.33
N ASP A 381 -13.04 -9.83 -38.58
CA ASP A 381 -12.65 -10.84 -39.57
C ASP A 381 -11.42 -10.37 -40.35
N ASP A 382 -11.57 -9.26 -41.07
CA ASP A 382 -10.52 -8.57 -41.82
C ASP A 382 -10.77 -7.06 -41.85
N LEU A 383 -9.81 -6.29 -42.38
CA LEU A 383 -9.91 -4.82 -42.44
C LEU A 383 -11.10 -4.34 -43.29
N LEU A 384 -11.44 -5.03 -44.39
CA LEU A 384 -12.55 -4.65 -45.27
C LEU A 384 -13.91 -4.93 -44.61
N GLY A 385 -13.99 -6.00 -43.81
CA GLY A 385 -15.12 -6.34 -42.95
C GLY A 385 -15.34 -5.28 -41.87
N LEU A 386 -14.27 -4.83 -41.21
CA LEU A 386 -14.34 -3.71 -40.25
C LEU A 386 -14.81 -2.42 -40.93
N ILE A 387 -14.26 -2.08 -42.10
CA ILE A 387 -14.67 -0.90 -42.89
C ILE A 387 -16.18 -0.95 -43.22
N ARG A 388 -16.70 -2.12 -43.62
CA ARG A 388 -18.14 -2.29 -43.89
C ARG A 388 -18.98 -2.08 -42.64
N GLN A 389 -18.62 -2.74 -41.54
CA GLN A 389 -19.35 -2.64 -40.26
C GLN A 389 -19.34 -1.22 -39.69
N PHE A 390 -18.20 -0.53 -39.70
CA PHE A 390 -18.12 0.84 -39.20
C PHE A 390 -18.89 1.82 -40.09
N ARG A 391 -18.94 1.61 -41.41
CA ARG A 391 -19.80 2.41 -42.30
C ARG A 391 -21.28 2.19 -41.99
N ASP A 392 -21.69 0.95 -41.73
CA ASP A 392 -23.07 0.64 -41.34
C ASP A 392 -23.42 1.23 -39.98
N LEU A 393 -22.50 1.18 -39.01
CA LEU A 393 -22.64 1.84 -37.72
C LEU A 393 -22.81 3.36 -37.89
N LEU A 394 -21.96 4.02 -38.69
CA LEU A 394 -22.06 5.45 -38.95
C LEU A 394 -23.43 5.83 -39.53
N ARG A 395 -23.98 5.03 -40.45
CA ARG A 395 -25.34 5.25 -40.98
C ARG A 395 -26.43 5.18 -39.91
N LYS A 396 -26.24 4.36 -38.85
CA LYS A 396 -27.18 4.25 -37.73
C LYS A 396 -27.08 5.46 -36.80
N ILE A 397 -25.86 5.88 -36.46
CA ILE A 397 -25.61 6.88 -35.41
C ILE A 397 -25.50 8.33 -35.93
N ALA A 398 -25.13 8.50 -37.19
CA ALA A 398 -24.96 9.78 -37.88
C ALA A 398 -25.49 9.65 -39.34
N PRO A 399 -26.82 9.53 -39.52
CA PRO A 399 -27.41 9.22 -40.82
C PRO A 399 -27.24 10.33 -41.86
N GLN A 400 -27.08 11.59 -41.44
CA GLN A 400 -26.87 12.72 -42.34
C GLN A 400 -25.38 13.13 -42.39
N PRO A 401 -24.85 13.63 -43.53
CA PRO A 401 -23.47 14.10 -43.59
C PRO A 401 -23.17 15.24 -42.60
N GLU A 402 -24.18 16.08 -42.34
CA GLU A 402 -24.14 17.22 -41.42
C GLU A 402 -24.13 16.79 -39.94
N ASP A 403 -24.43 15.51 -39.66
CA ASP A 403 -24.34 14.91 -38.33
C ASP A 403 -22.91 14.51 -37.93
N GLY A 404 -21.94 14.63 -38.85
CA GLY A 404 -20.52 14.44 -38.56
C GLY A 404 -19.95 15.52 -37.63
N ASP A 405 -20.56 16.70 -37.63
CA ASP A 405 -20.23 17.77 -36.70
C ASP A 405 -20.58 17.34 -35.26
N GLY A 406 -19.57 17.39 -34.40
CA GLY A 406 -19.66 16.89 -33.03
C GLY A 406 -19.49 15.37 -32.87
N LEU A 407 -19.13 14.61 -33.92
CA LEU A 407 -18.72 13.20 -33.79
C LEU A 407 -17.26 13.09 -33.34
N VAL A 408 -17.04 12.38 -32.23
CA VAL A 408 -15.72 12.04 -31.68
C VAL A 408 -15.55 10.53 -31.70
N ILE A 409 -14.42 10.05 -32.22
CA ILE A 409 -14.07 8.63 -32.29
C ILE A 409 -12.80 8.42 -31.49
N ASP A 410 -12.93 7.75 -30.34
CA ASP A 410 -11.82 7.37 -29.47
C ASP A 410 -11.19 6.08 -29.96
N VAL A 411 -9.96 6.23 -30.48
CA VAL A 411 -9.13 5.14 -30.97
C VAL A 411 -8.03 4.75 -29.98
N THR A 412 -8.09 5.26 -28.75
CA THR A 412 -7.20 4.84 -27.65
C THR A 412 -7.34 3.35 -27.37
N PRO A 413 -8.56 2.83 -27.09
CA PRO A 413 -8.79 1.41 -27.06
C PRO A 413 -8.94 0.84 -28.48
N GLY A 414 -8.60 -0.44 -28.63
CA GLY A 414 -8.81 -1.18 -29.88
C GLY A 414 -7.52 -1.67 -30.53
N THR A 415 -7.69 -2.48 -31.58
CA THR A 415 -6.55 -3.01 -32.35
C THR A 415 -6.16 -2.02 -33.46
N LYS A 416 -4.90 -2.10 -33.93
CA LYS A 416 -4.44 -1.26 -35.05
C LYS A 416 -5.36 -1.32 -36.30
N PRO A 417 -5.89 -2.50 -36.71
CA PRO A 417 -6.88 -2.57 -37.78
C PRO A 417 -8.15 -1.76 -37.53
N MET A 418 -8.64 -1.67 -36.29
CA MET A 418 -9.82 -0.86 -35.96
C MET A 418 -9.52 0.63 -36.08
N SER A 419 -8.39 1.09 -35.54
CA SER A 419 -7.97 2.49 -35.67
C SER A 419 -7.81 2.89 -37.14
N LEU A 420 -7.25 2.00 -37.97
CA LEU A 420 -7.11 2.22 -39.41
C LEU A 420 -8.47 2.22 -40.13
N ALA A 421 -9.37 1.30 -39.80
CA ALA A 421 -10.72 1.28 -40.36
C ALA A 421 -11.47 2.59 -40.04
N TRP A 422 -11.37 3.10 -38.81
CA TRP A 422 -11.94 4.39 -38.43
C TRP A 422 -11.38 5.56 -39.24
N ALA A 423 -10.06 5.64 -39.39
CA ALA A 423 -9.43 6.67 -40.21
C ALA A 423 -9.90 6.65 -41.68
N TYR A 424 -10.24 5.47 -42.19
CA TYR A 424 -10.75 5.31 -43.55
C TYR A 424 -12.22 5.72 -43.69
N VAL A 425 -13.10 5.31 -42.77
CA VAL A 425 -14.56 5.47 -42.94
C VAL A 425 -15.15 6.72 -42.29
N ALA A 426 -14.45 7.32 -41.32
CA ALA A 426 -14.98 8.45 -40.59
C ALA A 426 -15.28 9.64 -41.54
N PRO A 427 -16.36 10.40 -41.29
CA PRO A 427 -16.64 11.67 -41.96
C PRO A 427 -15.47 12.65 -41.84
N GLU A 428 -15.29 13.57 -42.80
CA GLU A 428 -14.15 14.50 -42.80
C GLU A 428 -14.14 15.45 -41.59
N ASP A 429 -15.32 15.80 -41.10
CA ASP A 429 -15.61 16.67 -39.97
C ASP A 429 -15.57 15.94 -38.61
N ALA A 430 -15.55 14.61 -38.61
CA ALA A 430 -15.35 13.84 -37.39
C ALA A 430 -13.94 14.08 -36.82
N ARG A 431 -13.83 13.97 -35.49
CA ARG A 431 -12.54 13.99 -34.79
C ARG A 431 -12.14 12.60 -34.34
N ILE A 432 -10.90 12.25 -34.62
CA ILE A 432 -10.24 11.07 -34.07
C ILE A 432 -9.43 11.51 -32.85
N VAL A 433 -9.61 10.80 -31.74
CA VAL A 433 -8.97 11.12 -30.47
C VAL A 433 -8.15 9.94 -29.96
N TYR A 434 -7.00 10.26 -29.38
CA TYR A 434 -6.09 9.28 -28.79
C TYR A 434 -5.49 9.84 -27.49
N LEU A 435 -5.61 9.08 -26.41
CA LEU A 435 -5.03 9.39 -25.10
C LEU A 435 -3.65 8.75 -24.98
N GLN A 436 -2.62 9.57 -25.07
CA GLN A 436 -1.24 9.19 -24.76
C GLN A 436 -1.01 9.24 -23.26
N HIS A 437 -0.15 8.39 -22.73
CA HIS A 437 0.30 8.45 -21.34
C HIS A 437 1.72 7.89 -21.25
N ASP A 438 2.46 8.36 -20.24
CA ASP A 438 3.75 7.76 -19.92
C ASP A 438 3.52 6.46 -19.12
N LEU A 439 4.40 5.49 -19.34
CA LEU A 439 4.37 4.21 -18.63
C LEU A 439 5.54 4.17 -17.65
N ASP A 440 5.28 3.70 -16.44
CA ASP A 440 6.36 3.34 -15.53
C ASP A 440 7.21 2.24 -16.18
N PRO A 441 8.53 2.43 -16.34
CA PRO A 441 9.37 1.53 -17.11
C PRO A 441 9.50 0.14 -16.48
N LYS A 442 9.36 0.03 -15.15
CA LYS A 442 9.48 -1.22 -14.40
C LYS A 442 8.15 -1.95 -14.31
N LEU A 443 7.08 -1.23 -14.01
CA LEU A 443 5.75 -1.79 -13.76
C LEU A 443 4.92 -1.93 -15.04
N ARG A 444 5.30 -1.22 -16.11
CA ARG A 444 4.54 -1.12 -17.37
C ARG A 444 3.10 -0.65 -17.13
N LYS A 445 2.90 0.17 -16.10
CA LYS A 445 1.62 0.73 -15.66
C LYS A 445 1.54 2.20 -16.08
N PRO A 446 0.38 2.72 -16.54
CA PRO A 446 0.19 4.15 -16.81
C PRO A 446 0.53 5.00 -15.58
N ILE A 447 1.26 6.09 -15.78
CA ILE A 447 1.54 7.08 -14.74
C ILE A 447 0.41 8.11 -14.76
N PRO A 448 -0.45 8.17 -13.72
CA PRO A 448 -1.51 9.18 -13.63
C PRO A 448 -0.98 10.60 -13.77
N PHE A 449 -1.79 11.47 -14.40
CA PHE A 449 -1.52 12.87 -14.69
C PHE A 449 -0.45 13.12 -15.76
N THR A 450 0.03 12.08 -16.44
CA THR A 450 0.90 12.21 -17.63
C THR A 450 0.11 12.11 -18.94
N GLU A 451 -1.21 11.96 -18.84
CA GLU A 451 -2.07 11.82 -19.99
C GLU A 451 -1.99 13.06 -20.90
N LYS A 452 -1.93 12.84 -22.21
CA LYS A 452 -2.01 13.88 -23.24
C LYS A 452 -3.06 13.50 -24.26
N LEU A 453 -3.95 14.45 -24.55
CA LEU A 453 -5.03 14.26 -25.50
C LEU A 453 -4.58 14.73 -26.88
N SER A 454 -4.56 13.82 -27.85
CA SER A 454 -4.37 14.15 -29.27
C SER A 454 -5.72 14.14 -29.97
N ILE A 455 -6.10 15.25 -30.58
CA ILE A 455 -7.36 15.43 -31.30
C ILE A 455 -7.03 15.88 -32.71
N HIS A 456 -7.52 15.15 -33.70
CA HIS A 456 -7.31 15.49 -35.11
C HIS A 456 -8.62 15.36 -35.87
N SER A 457 -8.92 16.31 -36.75
CA SER A 457 -9.99 16.09 -37.72
C SER A 457 -9.54 15.03 -38.73
N VAL A 458 -10.48 14.23 -39.22
CA VAL A 458 -10.19 13.24 -40.28
C VAL A 458 -9.68 13.94 -41.55
N LYS A 459 -10.19 15.13 -41.85
CA LYS A 459 -9.73 15.99 -42.95
C LYS A 459 -8.25 16.33 -42.85
N GLU A 460 -7.74 16.69 -41.68
CA GLU A 460 -6.31 16.97 -41.46
C GLU A 460 -5.46 15.72 -41.66
N LEU A 461 -5.89 14.58 -41.10
CA LEU A 461 -5.16 13.31 -41.24
C LEU A 461 -5.05 12.87 -42.71
N ARG A 462 -6.12 13.01 -43.50
CA ARG A 462 -6.12 12.68 -44.93
C ARG A 462 -5.24 13.63 -45.74
N ARG A 463 -5.18 14.91 -45.38
CA ARG A 463 -4.31 15.89 -46.04
C ARG A 463 -2.82 15.65 -45.75
N ALA A 464 -2.48 15.17 -44.57
CA ALA A 464 -1.09 14.88 -44.21
C ALA A 464 -0.54 13.60 -44.86
N GLY A 465 -1.41 12.70 -45.34
CA GLY A 465 -1.03 11.44 -45.97
C GLY A 465 -0.94 11.46 -47.50
N ASN A 466 -1.35 12.56 -48.14
CA ASN A 466 -1.19 12.83 -49.57
C ASN A 466 -0.03 13.81 -49.77
#